data_AF-A0A1N7AY97-F1
#
_entry.id   AF-A0A1N7AY97-F1
#
_cell.length_a   1.000
_cell.length_b   1.000
_cell.length_c   1.000
_cell.angle_alpha   90.00
_cell.angle_beta   90.00
_cell.angle_gamma   90.00
#
_symmetry.space_group_name_H-M   'P 1'
#
loop_
_entity.id
_entity.type
_entity.pdbx_description
1 polymer ?
#
loop_
_entity_poly.entity_id
_entity_poly.type
_entity_poly.pdbx_seq_one_letter_code
_entity_poly.pdbx_strand_id
1 'polypeptide(L)'
;MSSTTFTRTTAVLAAALVAASGLLFPAAAQAKTTSTGGDYAVTVNSTTYNPAPGKDAKLKDLTVSTPIVVSGRNNRFTIDPATLGVYDYTLTGAPDTQRMVTSPTVVFSSKVPTLTAAQRAGTRLSSLEVRDDTVVAIFTTAGGKLKIQAKDGAQGGIFQMEPEFAAPVELVHTLGPGLFYFVNQYTGKINFGNGVDAVASGPDAHQMLLGKDSPQVATKTYQDATVTKWTVQSGGRMGGVLGEDAIELSAGATNCTSQCQAQNRINGSLPVPPDPSNPTPIGG
;
A
#
# COMPACT_ATOMS: atom_id res chain seq x y z
N MET A 1 -27.45 77.24 -19.06
CA MET A 1 -27.62 77.13 -17.59
C MET A 1 -27.77 75.66 -17.23
N SER A 2 -26.81 75.18 -16.43
CA SER A 2 -26.68 73.90 -15.71
C SER A 2 -27.27 72.62 -16.29
N SER A 3 -26.38 71.71 -16.73
CA SER A 3 -26.64 70.27 -16.76
C SER A 3 -25.74 69.59 -15.73
N THR A 4 -26.38 68.93 -14.76
CA THR A 4 -25.80 68.32 -13.57
C THR A 4 -25.24 66.94 -13.92
N THR A 5 -23.94 66.70 -13.70
CA THR A 5 -23.32 65.38 -13.91
C THR A 5 -23.11 64.70 -12.55
N PHE A 6 -23.83 63.61 -12.29
CA PHE A 6 -23.66 62.75 -11.12
C PHE A 6 -22.40 61.89 -11.25
N THR A 7 -21.43 62.08 -10.37
CA THR A 7 -20.26 61.20 -10.22
C THR A 7 -20.61 60.07 -9.26
N ARG A 8 -20.74 58.83 -9.77
CA ARG A 8 -20.84 57.62 -8.93
C ARG A 8 -19.43 57.17 -8.54
N THR A 9 -19.04 57.43 -7.30
CA THR A 9 -17.89 56.80 -6.64
C THR A 9 -18.21 55.34 -6.37
N THR A 10 -17.45 54.43 -6.99
CA THR A 10 -17.48 52.99 -6.68
C THR A 10 -16.34 52.70 -5.71
N ALA A 11 -16.69 52.40 -4.46
CA ALA A 11 -15.75 51.89 -3.47
C ALA A 11 -15.47 50.41 -3.77
N VAL A 12 -14.22 50.09 -4.11
CA VAL A 12 -13.76 48.71 -4.25
C VAL A 12 -13.45 48.17 -2.85
N LEU A 13 -14.32 47.32 -2.32
CA LEU A 13 -14.03 46.48 -1.16
C LEU A 13 -13.03 45.40 -1.58
N ALA A 14 -11.78 45.53 -1.15
CA ALA A 14 -10.80 44.46 -1.21
C ALA A 14 -11.12 43.43 -0.13
N ALA A 15 -11.77 42.32 -0.51
CA ALA A 15 -11.90 41.16 0.35
C ALA A 15 -10.57 40.39 0.35
N ALA A 16 -9.85 40.44 1.46
CA ALA A 16 -8.67 39.62 1.69
C ALA A 16 -9.10 38.14 1.86
N LEU A 17 -8.87 37.31 0.85
CA LEU A 17 -8.94 35.86 0.99
C LEU A 17 -7.70 35.38 1.76
N VAL A 18 -7.89 35.01 3.02
CA VAL A 18 -6.93 34.20 3.78
C VAL A 18 -7.03 32.78 3.22
N ALA A 19 -6.18 32.45 2.24
CA ALA A 19 -5.98 31.08 1.79
C ALA A 19 -5.23 30.30 2.87
N ALA A 20 -5.97 29.72 3.81
CA ALA A 20 -5.44 28.73 4.73
C ALA A 20 -4.97 27.52 3.92
N SER A 21 -3.66 27.48 3.67
CA SER A 21 -2.97 26.36 3.03
C SER A 21 -2.85 25.24 4.06
N GLY A 22 -3.97 24.59 4.37
CA GLY A 22 -3.97 23.34 5.10
C GLY A 22 -3.32 22.28 4.23
N LEU A 23 -2.20 21.74 4.69
CA LEU A 23 -1.59 20.52 4.17
C LEU A 23 -2.63 19.39 4.30
N LEU A 24 -3.44 19.21 3.28
CA LEU A 24 -4.34 18.07 3.13
C LEU A 24 -3.46 16.87 2.79
N PHE A 25 -3.04 16.12 3.81
CA PHE A 25 -2.52 14.78 3.59
C PHE A 25 -3.63 13.95 2.93
N PRO A 26 -3.39 13.30 1.77
CA PRO A 26 -4.37 12.39 1.21
C PRO A 26 -4.61 11.26 2.22
N ALA A 27 -5.85 11.11 2.66
CA ALA A 27 -6.27 10.01 3.52
C ALA A 27 -5.93 8.66 2.86
N ALA A 28 -5.39 7.73 3.64
CA ALA A 28 -5.12 6.37 3.18
C ALA A 28 -6.39 5.74 2.58
N ALA A 29 -6.23 5.03 1.46
CA ALA A 29 -7.33 4.29 0.85
C ALA A 29 -7.91 3.29 1.88
N GLN A 30 -9.21 3.43 2.17
CA GLN A 30 -9.90 2.56 3.12
C GLN A 30 -10.28 1.26 2.43
N ALA A 31 -9.48 0.20 2.62
CA ALA A 31 -9.92 -1.17 2.35
C ALA A 31 -10.83 -1.67 3.48
N LYS A 32 -11.77 -2.56 3.14
CA LYS A 32 -12.70 -3.19 4.10
C LYS A 32 -11.94 -4.24 4.92
N THR A 33 -11.64 -3.93 6.17
CA THR A 33 -11.14 -4.91 7.14
C THR A 33 -12.24 -5.15 8.16
N THR A 34 -12.90 -6.30 8.14
CA THR A 34 -13.77 -6.75 9.24
C THR A 34 -13.01 -7.55 10.29
N SER A 35 -11.67 -7.62 10.16
CA SER A 35 -10.79 -8.35 11.05
C SER A 35 -10.85 -7.79 12.47
N THR A 36 -10.61 -8.67 13.44
CA THR A 36 -10.28 -8.21 14.80
C THR A 36 -9.07 -7.29 14.66
N GLY A 37 -9.19 -6.03 15.10
CA GLY A 37 -8.27 -4.93 14.76
C GLY A 37 -6.79 -5.32 14.81
N GLY A 38 -6.02 -4.72 13.90
CA GLY A 38 -4.57 -4.84 13.86
C GLY A 38 -3.88 -4.08 14.99
N ASP A 39 -2.60 -4.39 15.22
CA ASP A 39 -1.78 -3.83 16.29
C ASP A 39 -0.32 -3.76 15.86
N TYR A 40 0.04 -2.73 15.09
CA TYR A 40 1.41 -2.54 14.64
C TYR A 40 2.32 -2.00 15.74
N ALA A 41 3.44 -2.68 15.92
CA ALA A 41 4.65 -2.17 16.55
C ALA A 41 5.78 -2.04 15.53
N VAL A 42 6.57 -0.98 15.61
CA VAL A 42 7.70 -0.73 14.71
C VAL A 42 8.99 -0.57 15.50
N THR A 43 10.02 -1.32 15.15
CA THR A 43 11.35 -1.19 15.75
C THR A 43 12.28 -0.45 14.78
N VAL A 44 12.80 0.70 15.21
CA VAL A 44 13.76 1.53 14.48
C VAL A 44 15.01 1.73 15.33
N ASN A 45 16.20 1.44 14.79
CA ASN A 45 17.48 1.57 15.51
C ASN A 45 17.42 0.96 16.93
N SER A 46 16.87 -0.25 17.06
CA SER A 46 16.67 -0.97 18.33
C SER A 46 15.65 -0.39 19.32
N THR A 47 14.95 0.69 18.97
CA THR A 47 13.84 1.23 19.78
C THR A 47 12.51 0.79 19.19
N THR A 48 11.66 0.15 20.01
CA THR A 48 10.32 -0.28 19.60
C THR A 48 9.27 0.77 19.96
N TYR A 49 8.46 1.13 18.96
CA TYR A 49 7.33 2.02 19.06
C TYR A 49 6.05 1.21 18.94
N ASN A 50 5.38 1.02 20.07
CA ASN A 50 4.12 0.27 20.19
C ASN A 50 3.12 1.15 20.97
N PRO A 51 2.37 2.04 20.29
CA PRO A 51 1.42 2.92 20.95
C PRO A 51 0.22 2.13 21.49
N ALA A 52 -0.33 2.55 22.63
CA ALA A 52 -1.57 1.98 23.14
C ALA A 52 -2.75 2.21 22.16
N PRO A 53 -3.81 1.39 22.18
CA PRO A 53 -4.95 1.55 21.28
C PRO A 53 -5.53 2.97 21.26
N GLY A 54 -5.78 3.48 20.06
CA GLY A 54 -6.25 4.84 19.80
C GLY A 54 -5.19 5.94 20.01
N LYS A 55 -3.91 5.57 20.19
CA LYS A 55 -2.77 6.49 20.26
C LYS A 55 -1.88 6.31 19.04
N ASP A 56 -1.10 7.36 18.77
CA ASP A 56 -0.12 7.37 17.69
C ASP A 56 1.29 7.45 18.29
N ALA A 57 2.25 6.75 17.69
CA ALA A 57 3.67 7.03 17.84
C ALA A 57 4.18 7.71 16.56
N LYS A 58 4.86 8.86 16.70
CA LYS A 58 5.38 9.64 15.56
C LYS A 58 6.86 9.90 15.71
N LEU A 59 7.63 9.63 14.66
CA LEU A 59 9.04 10.00 14.55
C LEU A 59 9.24 10.90 13.35
N LYS A 60 10.23 11.79 13.45
CA LYS A 60 10.59 12.70 12.37
C LYS A 60 12.11 12.79 12.26
N ASP A 61 12.56 12.91 11.02
CA ASP A 61 13.94 13.19 10.63
C ASP A 61 15.01 12.34 11.36
N LEU A 62 14.84 11.02 11.30
CA LEU A 62 15.74 10.06 11.93
C LEU A 62 16.71 9.46 10.91
N THR A 63 18.01 9.43 11.24
CA THR A 63 18.98 8.62 10.51
C THR A 63 18.71 7.13 10.79
N VAL A 64 18.57 6.35 9.72
CA VAL A 64 18.31 4.91 9.81
C VAL A 64 19.45 4.16 9.13
N SER A 65 20.06 3.23 9.88
CA SER A 65 21.22 2.46 9.40
C SER A 65 21.05 0.95 9.57
N THR A 66 20.01 0.54 10.29
CA THR A 66 19.63 -0.86 10.47
C THR A 66 18.25 -1.10 9.87
N PRO A 67 17.92 -2.35 9.51
CA PRO A 67 16.57 -2.70 9.08
C PRO A 67 15.51 -2.28 10.11
N ILE A 68 14.38 -1.80 9.61
CA ILE A 68 13.22 -1.40 10.39
C ILE A 68 12.26 -2.59 10.40
N VAL A 69 11.96 -3.11 11.58
CA VAL A 69 11.06 -4.26 11.73
C VAL A 69 9.66 -3.77 12.02
N VAL A 70 8.71 -4.11 11.17
CA VAL A 70 7.27 -3.86 11.36
C VAL A 70 6.61 -5.17 11.76
N SER A 71 6.00 -5.19 12.93
CA SER A 71 5.33 -6.37 13.48
C SER A 71 3.89 -6.03 13.82
N GLY A 72 2.95 -6.68 13.15
CA GLY A 72 1.53 -6.63 13.46
C GLY A 72 1.02 -8.00 13.91
N ARG A 73 -0.25 -8.05 14.26
CA ARG A 73 -0.99 -9.27 14.59
C ARG A 73 -1.17 -10.15 13.36
N ASN A 74 -1.62 -9.59 12.24
CA ASN A 74 -2.00 -10.32 11.03
C ASN A 74 -0.85 -10.40 10.04
N ASN A 75 0.04 -9.41 10.02
CA ASN A 75 1.21 -9.43 9.17
C ASN A 75 2.47 -8.81 9.81
N ARG A 76 3.62 -9.12 9.23
CA ARG A 76 4.91 -8.53 9.60
C ARG A 76 5.81 -8.41 8.38
N PHE A 77 6.77 -7.50 8.43
CA PHE A 77 7.77 -7.32 7.37
C PHE A 77 8.96 -6.49 7.87
N THR A 78 10.00 -6.43 7.05
CA THR A 78 11.18 -5.60 7.31
C THR A 78 11.36 -4.58 6.20
N ILE A 79 11.70 -3.34 6.54
CA ILE A 79 12.13 -2.31 5.58
C ILE A 79 13.65 -2.17 5.70
N ASP A 80 14.38 -2.36 4.61
CA ASP A 80 15.83 -2.14 4.58
C ASP A 80 16.13 -0.72 4.07
N PRO A 81 16.68 0.20 4.90
CA PRO A 81 17.03 1.54 4.45
C PRO A 81 18.14 1.57 3.39
N ALA A 82 18.94 0.51 3.24
CA ALA A 82 20.01 0.42 2.24
C ALA A 82 19.49 0.21 0.82
N THR A 83 18.33 -0.44 0.66
CA THR A 83 17.67 -0.66 -0.64
C THR A 83 16.37 0.12 -0.78
N LEU A 84 15.82 0.62 0.32
CA LEU A 84 14.44 1.08 0.47
C LEU A 84 13.39 0.00 0.14
N GLY A 85 13.81 -1.26 0.14
CA GLY A 85 12.95 -2.41 -0.15
C GLY A 85 12.22 -2.91 1.10
N VAL A 86 11.11 -3.58 0.86
CA VAL A 86 10.39 -4.36 1.87
C VAL A 86 10.67 -5.83 1.67
N TYR A 87 10.94 -6.54 2.75
CA TYR A 87 11.34 -7.95 2.76
C TYR A 87 10.47 -8.76 3.71
N ASP A 88 10.33 -10.04 3.38
CA ASP A 88 9.65 -11.05 4.19
C ASP A 88 8.25 -10.61 4.63
N TYR A 89 7.49 -10.03 3.71
CA TYR A 89 6.12 -9.65 3.95
C TYR A 89 5.30 -10.92 4.22
N THR A 90 4.96 -11.14 5.49
CA THR A 90 4.49 -12.41 6.02
C THR A 90 3.10 -12.24 6.61
N LEU A 91 2.15 -13.08 6.20
CA LEU A 91 0.91 -13.29 6.95
C LEU A 91 1.21 -14.23 8.12
N THR A 92 0.80 -13.86 9.32
CA THR A 92 1.14 -14.60 10.56
C THR A 92 0.33 -15.88 10.74
N GLY A 93 -0.87 -15.92 10.16
CA GLY A 93 -1.86 -16.97 10.39
C GLY A 93 -2.67 -16.80 11.67
N ALA A 94 -2.62 -15.61 12.29
CA ALA A 94 -3.40 -15.29 13.48
C ALA A 94 -4.89 -15.65 13.29
N PRO A 95 -5.55 -16.23 14.30
CA PRO A 95 -6.97 -16.55 14.21
C PRO A 95 -7.81 -15.31 13.89
N ASP A 96 -8.51 -15.38 12.76
CA ASP A 96 -9.46 -14.39 12.25
C ASP A 96 -10.36 -15.10 11.23
N THR A 97 -11.63 -14.69 11.12
CA THR A 97 -12.58 -15.29 10.17
C THR A 97 -12.20 -15.05 8.72
N GLN A 98 -11.35 -14.04 8.47
CA GLN A 98 -10.85 -13.66 7.16
C GLN A 98 -9.42 -14.14 6.91
N ARG A 99 -8.75 -14.85 7.85
CA ARG A 99 -7.38 -15.31 7.63
C ARG A 99 -7.29 -16.19 6.38
N MET A 100 -6.21 -16.04 5.62
CA MET A 100 -5.95 -16.84 4.41
C MET A 100 -4.93 -17.96 4.63
N VAL A 101 -4.25 -17.96 5.79
CA VAL A 101 -3.23 -18.94 6.15
C VAL A 101 -3.40 -19.31 7.62
N THR A 102 -3.01 -20.52 7.99
CA THR A 102 -3.05 -21.02 9.37
C THR A 102 -1.67 -21.06 10.04
N SER A 103 -0.61 -20.84 9.26
CA SER A 103 0.78 -20.75 9.70
C SER A 103 1.49 -19.57 9.04
N PRO A 104 2.61 -19.07 9.62
CA PRO A 104 3.39 -18.00 9.02
C PRO A 104 3.75 -18.30 7.56
N THR A 105 3.32 -17.42 6.66
CA THR A 105 3.50 -17.57 5.21
C THR A 105 4.03 -16.28 4.63
N VAL A 106 5.24 -16.34 4.06
CA VAL A 106 5.81 -15.21 3.32
C VAL A 106 5.04 -15.06 2.02
N VAL A 107 4.34 -13.94 1.84
CA VAL A 107 3.62 -13.64 0.60
C VAL A 107 4.54 -12.97 -0.41
N PHE A 108 5.37 -12.03 0.04
CA PHE A 108 6.44 -11.46 -0.77
C PHE A 108 7.77 -11.65 -0.07
N SER A 109 8.68 -12.36 -0.74
CA SER A 109 10.09 -12.40 -0.34
C SER A 109 10.67 -10.99 -0.37
N SER A 110 10.32 -10.22 -1.41
CA SER A 110 10.74 -8.83 -1.51
C SER A 110 9.86 -7.96 -2.39
N LYS A 111 9.81 -6.66 -2.09
CA LYS A 111 9.34 -5.57 -2.96
C LYS A 111 10.38 -4.47 -2.93
N VAL A 112 11.16 -4.34 -4.00
CA VAL A 112 12.38 -3.50 -4.01
C VAL A 112 12.33 -2.49 -5.15
N PRO A 113 12.53 -1.18 -4.88
CA PRO A 113 12.76 -0.21 -5.93
C PRO A 113 14.19 -0.32 -6.47
N THR A 114 14.34 -0.44 -7.78
CA THR A 114 15.63 -0.39 -8.47
C THR A 114 16.11 1.05 -8.52
N LEU A 115 17.04 1.40 -7.63
CA LEU A 115 17.65 2.73 -7.53
C LEU A 115 19.17 2.64 -7.73
N THR A 116 19.79 3.73 -8.14
CA THR A 116 21.26 3.86 -8.13
C THR A 116 21.77 4.16 -6.71
N ALA A 117 23.07 3.94 -6.47
CA ALA A 117 23.68 4.32 -5.20
C ALA A 117 23.56 5.83 -4.91
N ALA A 118 23.69 6.67 -5.94
CA ALA A 118 23.51 8.11 -5.83
C ALA A 118 22.08 8.49 -5.41
N GLN A 119 21.07 7.82 -5.98
CA GLN A 119 19.67 8.05 -5.60
C GLN A 119 19.40 7.67 -4.14
N ARG A 120 20.03 6.61 -3.61
CA ARG A 120 19.86 6.19 -2.20
C ARG A 120 20.76 6.91 -1.20
N ALA A 121 21.63 7.81 -1.65
CA ALA A 121 22.56 8.48 -0.75
C ALA A 121 21.79 9.31 0.30
N GLY A 122 22.28 9.29 1.55
CA GLY A 122 21.71 10.10 2.63
C GLY A 122 20.30 9.68 3.09
N THR A 123 19.93 8.40 2.94
CA THR A 123 18.63 7.89 3.41
C THR A 123 18.34 8.30 4.85
N ARG A 124 17.17 8.92 5.05
CA ARG A 124 16.60 9.28 6.34
C ARG A 124 15.14 8.87 6.41
N LEU A 125 14.71 8.42 7.58
CA LEU A 125 13.30 8.25 7.92
C LEU A 125 12.75 9.63 8.29
N SER A 126 12.26 10.35 7.29
CA SER A 126 11.74 11.72 7.45
C SER A 126 10.46 11.78 8.28
N SER A 127 9.63 10.74 8.19
CA SER A 127 8.41 10.59 8.98
C SER A 127 8.13 9.11 9.22
N LEU A 128 7.77 8.76 10.45
CA LEU A 128 7.10 7.50 10.78
C LEU A 128 5.85 7.83 11.59
N GLU A 129 4.74 7.24 11.21
CA GLU A 129 3.51 7.23 11.99
C GLU A 129 3.07 5.77 12.17
N VAL A 130 2.89 5.38 13.43
CA VAL A 130 2.37 4.07 13.84
C VAL A 130 1.12 4.32 14.65
N ARG A 131 0.02 3.67 14.28
CA ARG A 131 -1.26 3.82 14.96
C ARG A 131 -2.12 2.60 14.70
N ASP A 132 -2.55 1.92 15.76
CA ASP A 132 -3.48 0.80 15.70
C ASP A 132 -3.06 -0.20 14.60
N ASP A 133 -3.87 -0.34 13.55
CA ASP A 133 -3.65 -1.20 12.41
C ASP A 133 -2.90 -0.53 11.25
N THR A 134 -2.36 0.67 11.41
CA THR A 134 -1.72 1.44 10.33
C THR A 134 -0.27 1.81 10.62
N VAL A 135 0.55 1.74 9.58
CA VAL A 135 1.91 2.28 9.57
C VAL A 135 2.14 3.08 8.30
N VAL A 136 2.75 4.26 8.43
CA VAL A 136 3.20 5.09 7.32
C VAL A 136 4.65 5.52 7.59
N ALA A 137 5.57 5.09 6.74
CA ALA A 137 6.97 5.47 6.76
C ALA A 137 7.31 6.27 5.49
N ILE A 138 7.90 7.45 5.63
CA ILE A 138 8.37 8.28 4.53
C ILE A 138 9.88 8.41 4.63
N PHE A 139 10.59 7.90 3.62
CA PHE A 139 12.02 8.03 3.47
C PHE A 139 12.36 9.20 2.54
N THR A 140 13.36 9.98 2.92
CA THR A 140 14.00 10.97 2.06
C THR A 140 15.41 10.53 1.74
N THR A 141 15.85 10.79 0.52
CA THR A 141 17.19 10.50 0.01
C THR A 141 17.67 11.68 -0.83
N ALA A 142 18.92 11.63 -1.30
CA ALA A 142 19.42 12.57 -2.30
C ALA A 142 18.66 12.50 -3.63
N GLY A 143 18.12 11.33 -4.00
CA GLY A 143 17.44 11.11 -5.28
C GLY A 143 15.95 11.42 -5.28
N GLY A 144 15.30 11.46 -4.11
CA GLY A 144 13.85 11.59 -4.01
C GLY A 144 13.28 11.05 -2.70
N LYS A 145 11.98 10.75 -2.71
CA LYS A 145 11.24 10.23 -1.56
C LYS A 145 10.60 8.89 -1.88
N LEU A 146 10.42 8.08 -0.85
CA LEU A 146 9.61 6.87 -0.91
C LEU A 146 8.69 6.82 0.30
N LYS A 147 7.39 6.75 0.04
CA LYS A 147 6.40 6.42 1.08
C LYS A 147 6.10 4.93 1.04
N ILE A 148 6.12 4.31 2.21
CA ILE A 148 5.67 2.94 2.46
C ILE A 148 4.52 3.03 3.45
N GLN A 149 3.38 2.44 3.11
CA GLN A 149 2.24 2.37 4.02
C GLN A 149 1.65 0.97 4.04
N ALA A 150 1.21 0.54 5.21
CA ALA A 150 0.60 -0.76 5.37
C ALA A 150 -0.55 -0.75 6.38
N LYS A 151 -1.43 -1.74 6.27
CA LYS A 151 -2.51 -2.04 7.21
C LYS A 151 -2.36 -3.43 7.83
N ASP A 152 -2.56 -3.59 9.12
CA ASP A 152 -2.49 -4.87 9.83
C ASP A 152 -3.83 -5.60 9.79
N GLY A 153 -4.26 -5.93 8.57
CA GLY A 153 -5.49 -6.69 8.33
C GLY A 153 -5.19 -8.13 7.93
N ALA A 154 -6.14 -9.03 8.24
CA ALA A 154 -6.13 -10.40 7.71
C ALA A 154 -6.37 -10.46 6.19
N GLN A 155 -7.06 -9.44 5.62
CA GLN A 155 -7.31 -9.23 4.19
C GLN A 155 -7.30 -7.73 3.83
N GLY A 156 -7.42 -7.43 2.53
CA GLY A 156 -7.64 -6.07 2.01
C GLY A 156 -6.40 -5.39 1.45
N GLY A 157 -6.50 -4.07 1.19
CA GLY A 157 -5.40 -3.20 0.77
C GLY A 157 -4.38 -3.01 1.87
N ILE A 158 -3.41 -3.91 1.90
CA ILE A 158 -2.54 -4.12 3.05
C ILE A 158 -1.20 -3.42 2.91
N PHE A 159 -0.74 -3.10 1.70
CA PHE A 159 0.61 -2.59 1.49
C PHE A 159 0.69 -1.70 0.26
N GLN A 160 1.41 -0.57 0.34
CA GLN A 160 1.69 0.31 -0.79
C GLN A 160 3.08 0.94 -0.71
N MET A 161 3.74 1.05 -1.87
CA MET A 161 4.95 1.84 -2.09
C MET A 161 4.67 2.96 -3.10
N GLU A 162 5.02 4.19 -2.74
CA GLU A 162 4.81 5.38 -3.56
C GLU A 162 6.15 6.12 -3.75
N PRO A 163 6.87 5.87 -4.86
CA PRO A 163 8.11 6.57 -5.17
C PRO A 163 7.85 7.96 -5.76
N GLU A 164 8.62 8.94 -5.30
CA GLU A 164 8.68 10.30 -5.83
C GLU A 164 10.15 10.64 -6.14
N PHE A 165 10.61 10.20 -7.31
CA PHE A 165 11.96 10.42 -7.83
C PHE A 165 11.88 11.15 -9.18
N ALA A 166 12.97 11.80 -9.59
CA ALA A 166 13.00 12.59 -10.83
C ALA A 166 12.72 11.76 -12.10
N ALA A 167 13.08 10.46 -12.09
CA ALA A 167 12.82 9.52 -13.17
C ALA A 167 11.89 8.39 -12.67
N PRO A 168 11.17 7.71 -13.58
CA PRO A 168 10.38 6.54 -13.22
C PRO A 168 11.23 5.49 -12.50
N VAL A 169 10.66 4.84 -11.49
CA VAL A 169 11.34 3.83 -10.69
C VAL A 169 10.79 2.46 -11.05
N GLU A 170 11.67 1.51 -11.38
CA GLU A 170 11.26 0.10 -11.49
C GLU A 170 11.09 -0.49 -10.08
N LEU A 171 9.92 -1.05 -9.78
CA LEU A 171 9.68 -1.85 -8.58
C LEU A 171 9.63 -3.31 -8.97
N VAL A 172 10.47 -4.12 -8.32
CA VAL A 172 10.52 -5.57 -8.48
C VAL A 172 9.81 -6.22 -7.31
N HIS A 173 8.75 -6.98 -7.59
CA HIS A 173 8.06 -7.80 -6.60
C HIS A 173 8.43 -9.26 -6.81
N THR A 174 8.81 -9.95 -5.75
CA THR A 174 9.13 -11.37 -5.74
C THR A 174 8.26 -12.05 -4.70
N LEU A 175 7.47 -13.02 -5.14
CA LEU A 175 6.61 -13.82 -4.27
C LEU A 175 7.43 -14.67 -3.31
N GLY A 176 6.80 -15.06 -2.20
CA GLY A 176 7.36 -16.00 -1.25
C GLY A 176 7.44 -17.43 -1.80
N PRO A 177 8.22 -18.31 -1.15
CA PRO A 177 8.28 -19.73 -1.52
C PRO A 177 6.88 -20.38 -1.56
N GLY A 178 6.62 -21.17 -2.60
CA GLY A 178 5.35 -21.87 -2.77
C GLY A 178 4.19 -21.00 -3.28
N LEU A 179 4.39 -19.69 -3.45
CA LEU A 179 3.42 -18.82 -4.10
C LEU A 179 3.75 -18.63 -5.58
N PHE A 180 2.72 -18.41 -6.39
CA PHE A 180 2.85 -18.15 -7.81
C PHE A 180 1.77 -17.22 -8.33
N TYR A 181 2.08 -16.50 -9.41
CA TYR A 181 1.13 -15.75 -10.22
C TYR A 181 0.39 -16.67 -11.19
N PHE A 182 -0.92 -16.47 -11.33
CA PHE A 182 -1.78 -17.23 -12.23
C PHE A 182 -2.86 -16.33 -12.85
N VAL A 183 -3.46 -16.77 -13.96
CA VAL A 183 -4.64 -16.12 -14.53
C VAL A 183 -5.88 -16.69 -13.86
N ASN A 184 -6.66 -15.83 -13.22
CA ASN A 184 -7.91 -16.24 -12.59
C ASN A 184 -8.98 -16.51 -13.65
N GLN A 185 -9.48 -17.75 -13.68
CA GLN A 185 -10.44 -18.22 -14.68
C GLN A 185 -11.77 -17.46 -14.71
N TYR A 186 -12.17 -16.85 -13.59
CA TYR A 186 -13.45 -16.13 -13.48
C TYR A 186 -13.32 -14.65 -13.84
N THR A 187 -12.16 -14.04 -13.61
CA THR A 187 -11.96 -12.59 -13.83
C THR A 187 -11.13 -12.27 -15.05
N GLY A 188 -10.36 -13.24 -15.57
CA GLY A 188 -9.32 -13.03 -16.57
C GLY A 188 -8.14 -12.17 -16.08
N LYS A 189 -8.15 -11.75 -14.80
CA LYS A 189 -7.10 -10.93 -14.19
C LYS A 189 -6.02 -11.83 -13.60
N ILE A 190 -4.86 -11.24 -13.36
CA ILE A 190 -3.74 -11.93 -12.74
C ILE A 190 -3.89 -11.83 -11.22
N ASN A 191 -3.85 -12.99 -10.57
CA ASN A 191 -3.77 -13.12 -9.13
C ASN A 191 -2.47 -13.82 -8.75
N PHE A 192 -2.14 -13.81 -7.46
CA PHE A 192 -1.14 -14.68 -6.87
C PHE A 192 -1.73 -15.42 -5.67
N GLY A 193 -1.17 -16.59 -5.37
CA GLY A 193 -1.62 -17.45 -4.28
C GLY A 193 -0.75 -18.70 -4.17
N ASN A 194 -1.14 -19.63 -3.31
CA ASN A 194 -0.48 -20.92 -3.11
C ASN A 194 -1.28 -22.12 -3.67
N GLY A 195 -2.46 -21.88 -4.25
CA GLY A 195 -3.33 -22.92 -4.81
C GLY A 195 -4.01 -23.83 -3.78
N VAL A 196 -3.98 -23.49 -2.50
CA VAL A 196 -4.67 -24.26 -1.44
C VAL A 196 -6.11 -23.76 -1.30
N ASP A 197 -7.07 -24.66 -1.47
CA ASP A 197 -8.50 -24.36 -1.36
C ASP A 197 -8.88 -23.86 0.04
N ALA A 198 -9.92 -23.02 0.12
CA ALA A 198 -10.47 -22.55 1.38
C ALA A 198 -11.03 -23.71 2.24
N VAL A 199 -10.84 -23.62 3.56
CA VAL A 199 -11.42 -24.55 4.54
C VAL A 199 -12.51 -23.82 5.32
N ALA A 200 -13.76 -24.24 5.15
CA ALA A 200 -14.92 -23.50 5.63
C ALA A 200 -15.12 -23.50 7.16
N SER A 201 -14.64 -24.52 7.87
CA SER A 201 -14.90 -24.66 9.31
C SER A 201 -13.84 -25.50 10.02
N GLY A 202 -13.82 -25.40 11.36
CA GLY A 202 -12.87 -26.11 12.21
C GLY A 202 -11.64 -25.29 12.60
N PRO A 203 -10.72 -25.87 13.39
CA PRO A 203 -9.51 -25.18 13.86
C PRO A 203 -8.60 -24.68 12.74
N ASP A 204 -8.67 -25.32 11.57
CA ASP A 204 -7.89 -24.99 10.38
C ASP A 204 -8.67 -24.15 9.36
N ALA A 205 -9.84 -23.60 9.72
CA ALA A 205 -10.62 -22.79 8.80
C ALA A 205 -9.81 -21.60 8.28
N HIS A 206 -9.77 -21.41 6.97
CA HIS A 206 -9.09 -20.30 6.31
C HIS A 206 -9.72 -20.03 4.93
N GLN A 207 -9.58 -18.80 4.45
CA GLN A 207 -9.92 -18.44 3.07
C GLN A 207 -8.79 -18.87 2.12
N MET A 208 -9.07 -18.97 0.82
CA MET A 208 -8.01 -19.19 -0.16
C MET A 208 -7.03 -18.00 -0.14
N LEU A 209 -5.71 -18.27 -0.16
CA LEU A 209 -4.71 -17.21 -0.27
C LEU A 209 -4.73 -16.63 -1.68
N LEU A 210 -5.41 -15.49 -1.80
CA LEU A 210 -5.55 -14.76 -3.05
C LEU A 210 -5.03 -13.33 -2.87
N GLY A 211 -4.23 -12.88 -3.82
CA GLY A 211 -3.80 -11.50 -3.90
C GLY A 211 -3.66 -11.01 -5.33
N LYS A 212 -3.50 -9.70 -5.49
CA LYS A 212 -3.09 -9.07 -6.75
C LYS A 212 -2.21 -7.86 -6.47
N ASP A 213 -1.33 -7.56 -7.41
CA ASP A 213 -0.66 -6.27 -7.45
C ASP A 213 -1.68 -5.17 -7.85
N SER A 214 -1.58 -4.01 -7.22
CA SER A 214 -2.53 -2.88 -7.37
C SER A 214 -1.79 -1.62 -7.85
N PRO A 215 -1.54 -1.50 -9.16
CA PRO A 215 -0.83 -0.37 -9.75
C PRO A 215 -1.69 0.89 -9.83
N GLN A 216 -1.09 2.06 -9.68
CA GLN A 216 -1.63 3.34 -10.14
C GLN A 216 -0.49 4.18 -10.73
N VAL A 217 -0.68 4.69 -11.94
CA VAL A 217 0.38 5.35 -12.72
C VAL A 217 1.65 4.49 -12.79
N ALA A 218 1.45 3.18 -12.97
CA ALA A 218 2.50 2.19 -13.06
C ALA A 218 2.21 1.21 -14.21
N THR A 219 3.25 0.82 -14.93
CA THR A 219 3.16 -0.07 -16.09
C THR A 219 3.95 -1.34 -15.83
N LYS A 220 3.32 -2.50 -15.99
CA LYS A 220 4.00 -3.79 -15.88
C LYS A 220 4.97 -3.96 -17.06
N THR A 221 6.23 -4.23 -16.77
CA THR A 221 7.28 -4.45 -17.77
C THR A 221 7.68 -5.90 -17.89
N TYR A 222 7.48 -6.68 -16.83
CA TYR A 222 7.85 -8.10 -16.77
C TYR A 222 6.92 -8.87 -15.83
N GLN A 223 6.69 -10.14 -16.18
CA GLN A 223 6.08 -11.11 -15.29
C GLN A 223 6.49 -12.53 -15.64
N ASP A 224 6.83 -13.31 -14.63
CA ASP A 224 6.87 -14.77 -14.66
C ASP A 224 5.99 -15.36 -13.55
N ALA A 225 6.16 -16.65 -13.24
CA ALA A 225 5.42 -17.35 -12.19
C ALA A 225 5.61 -16.74 -10.78
N THR A 226 6.71 -16.04 -10.49
CA THR A 226 7.06 -15.61 -9.12
C THR A 226 7.49 -14.15 -9.01
N VAL A 227 7.76 -13.48 -10.13
CA VAL A 227 8.30 -12.13 -10.19
C VAL A 227 7.44 -11.27 -11.09
N THR A 228 7.19 -10.03 -10.64
CA THR A 228 6.70 -8.96 -11.50
C THR A 228 7.64 -7.76 -11.42
N LYS A 229 7.75 -7.01 -12.52
CA LYS A 229 8.43 -5.71 -12.55
C LYS A 229 7.49 -4.64 -13.07
N TRP A 230 7.54 -3.47 -12.45
CA TRP A 230 6.64 -2.37 -12.71
C TRP A 230 7.42 -1.06 -12.80
N THR A 231 7.27 -0.32 -13.89
CA THR A 231 7.77 1.05 -13.97
C THR A 231 6.74 1.99 -13.38
N VAL A 232 7.06 2.65 -12.27
CA VAL A 232 6.19 3.55 -11.52
C VAL A 232 6.61 4.99 -11.76
N GLN A 233 5.68 5.83 -12.19
CA GLN A 233 5.93 7.26 -12.36
C GLN A 233 6.02 7.96 -11.00
N SER A 234 6.68 9.13 -10.95
CA SER A 234 6.70 9.94 -9.73
C SER A 234 5.28 10.28 -9.26
N GLY A 235 4.98 10.00 -7.99
CA GLY A 235 3.63 10.18 -7.42
C GLY A 235 2.65 9.06 -7.78
N GLY A 236 3.08 8.05 -8.53
CA GLY A 236 2.38 6.79 -8.72
C GLY A 236 2.53 5.87 -7.50
N ARG A 237 1.88 4.71 -7.54
CA ARG A 237 1.96 3.71 -6.48
C ARG A 237 1.91 2.28 -6.99
N MET A 238 2.60 1.41 -6.27
CA MET A 238 2.41 -0.04 -6.34
C MET A 238 1.90 -0.53 -5.00
N GLY A 239 0.65 -0.95 -5.00
CA GLY A 239 0.02 -1.61 -3.85
C GLY A 239 -0.07 -3.13 -4.01
N GLY A 240 -0.58 -3.77 -2.96
CA GLY A 240 -1.13 -5.11 -3.00
C GLY A 240 -2.46 -5.14 -2.28
N VAL A 241 -3.40 -5.92 -2.79
CA VAL A 241 -4.63 -6.27 -2.08
C VAL A 241 -4.72 -7.78 -1.96
N LEU A 242 -5.26 -8.27 -0.84
CA LEU A 242 -5.47 -9.69 -0.58
C LEU A 242 -6.95 -10.01 -0.33
N GLY A 243 -7.29 -11.29 -0.40
CA GLY A 243 -8.62 -11.81 -0.12
C GLY A 243 -9.64 -11.44 -1.19
N GLU A 244 -10.88 -11.19 -0.76
CA GLU A 244 -12.00 -10.86 -1.67
C GLU A 244 -11.68 -9.64 -2.57
N ASP A 245 -11.01 -8.63 -2.03
CA ASP A 245 -10.58 -7.42 -2.77
C ASP A 245 -9.64 -7.74 -3.95
N ALA A 246 -8.94 -8.89 -3.89
CA ALA A 246 -8.07 -9.36 -4.97
C ALA A 246 -8.83 -9.87 -6.19
N ILE A 247 -10.06 -10.34 -5.99
CA ILE A 247 -10.89 -10.95 -7.06
C ILE A 247 -12.17 -10.16 -7.33
N GLU A 248 -12.47 -9.12 -6.55
CA GLU A 248 -13.59 -8.23 -6.81
C GLU A 248 -13.53 -7.68 -8.25
N LEU A 249 -14.68 -7.71 -8.93
CA LEU A 249 -14.87 -7.23 -10.30
C LEU A 249 -14.82 -5.69 -10.42
N SER A 250 -14.05 -5.00 -9.57
CA SER A 250 -13.82 -3.57 -9.70
C SER A 250 -13.05 -3.21 -10.97
N ALA A 251 -13.42 -2.07 -11.57
CA ALA A 251 -12.53 -1.39 -12.50
C ALA A 251 -11.23 -1.07 -11.74
N GLY A 252 -10.07 -1.37 -12.33
CA GLY A 252 -8.77 -1.08 -11.72
C GLY A 252 -8.64 0.39 -11.31
N ALA A 253 -7.60 0.72 -10.54
CA ALA A 253 -7.38 2.11 -10.12
C ALA A 253 -7.40 3.05 -11.34
N THR A 254 -8.32 4.01 -11.36
CA THR A 254 -8.44 4.97 -12.45
C THR A 254 -7.14 5.77 -12.53
N ASN A 255 -6.58 5.95 -13.73
CA ASN A 255 -5.47 6.86 -13.95
C ASN A 255 -5.90 8.26 -13.52
N CYS A 256 -5.41 8.68 -12.37
CA CYS A 256 -5.69 9.97 -11.81
C CYS A 256 -4.35 10.67 -11.57
N THR A 257 -4.25 11.90 -12.03
CA THR A 257 -3.02 12.71 -12.06
C THR A 257 -3.05 13.89 -11.08
N SER A 258 -4.19 14.15 -10.40
CA SER A 258 -4.26 15.06 -9.24
C SER A 258 -5.47 14.76 -8.35
N GLN A 259 -5.32 14.92 -7.03
CA GLN A 259 -6.39 14.73 -6.02
C GLN A 259 -7.12 13.37 -6.08
N CYS A 260 -6.33 12.30 -6.21
CA CYS A 260 -6.82 10.94 -6.40
C CYS A 260 -7.29 10.30 -5.10
N GLN A 261 -8.46 10.71 -4.64
CA GLN A 261 -9.30 9.80 -3.86
C GLN A 261 -9.76 8.70 -4.83
N ALA A 262 -9.78 7.43 -4.41
CA ALA A 262 -10.50 6.40 -5.16
C ALA A 262 -12.00 6.73 -5.09
N GLN A 263 -12.47 7.66 -5.92
CA GLN A 263 -13.85 8.13 -5.94
C GLN A 263 -14.83 7.09 -6.49
N ASN A 264 -14.35 5.89 -6.82
CA ASN A 264 -15.20 4.84 -7.36
C ASN A 264 -16.29 4.44 -6.35
N ARG A 265 -16.18 4.78 -5.05
CA ARG A 265 -17.18 4.47 -3.99
C ARG A 265 -17.65 3.00 -4.00
N ILE A 266 -16.88 2.12 -4.62
CA ILE A 266 -17.11 0.67 -4.64
C ILE A 266 -16.63 0.20 -3.27
N ASN A 267 -17.52 0.27 -2.29
CA ASN A 267 -17.27 -0.15 -0.91
C ASN A 267 -17.49 -1.67 -0.79
N GLY A 268 -16.86 -2.49 -1.64
CA GLY A 268 -17.13 -3.93 -1.68
C GLY A 268 -18.54 -4.26 -2.19
N SER A 269 -19.11 -3.40 -3.04
CA SER A 269 -20.49 -3.56 -3.56
C SER A 269 -20.56 -4.35 -4.86
N LEU A 270 -19.42 -4.81 -5.38
CA LEU A 270 -19.38 -5.60 -6.60
C LEU A 270 -19.37 -7.10 -6.29
N PRO A 271 -19.90 -7.93 -7.20
CA PRO A 271 -19.86 -9.37 -7.02
C PRO A 271 -18.42 -9.87 -6.84
N VAL A 272 -18.22 -10.66 -5.78
CA VAL A 272 -17.02 -11.47 -5.57
C VAL A 272 -17.27 -12.81 -6.27
N PRO A 273 -16.47 -13.19 -7.29
CA PRO A 273 -16.62 -14.48 -7.95
C PRO A 273 -16.20 -15.63 -7.03
N PRO A 274 -16.52 -16.89 -7.37
CA PRO A 274 -16.00 -18.05 -6.67
C PRO A 274 -14.46 -18.09 -6.66
N ASP A 275 -13.91 -18.83 -5.70
CA ASP A 275 -12.47 -19.12 -5.64
C ASP A 275 -12.01 -19.90 -6.88
N PRO A 276 -10.87 -19.54 -7.50
CA PRO A 276 -10.29 -20.28 -8.61
C PRO A 276 -10.03 -21.74 -8.25
N SER A 277 -10.44 -22.68 -9.10
CA SER A 277 -10.16 -24.10 -8.90
C SER A 277 -8.87 -24.51 -9.61
N ASN A 278 -7.94 -25.14 -8.89
CA ASN A 278 -6.66 -25.65 -9.42
C ASN A 278 -5.86 -24.61 -10.23
N PRO A 279 -5.51 -23.45 -9.64
CA PRO A 279 -4.77 -22.41 -10.35
C PRO A 279 -3.38 -22.90 -10.77
N THR A 280 -2.99 -22.64 -12.01
CA THR A 280 -1.68 -23.01 -12.55
C THR A 280 -0.76 -21.80 -12.70
N PRO A 281 0.56 -21.94 -12.45
CA PRO A 281 1.51 -20.85 -12.62
C PRO A 281 1.55 -20.32 -14.07
N ILE A 282 1.68 -19.01 -14.22
CA ILE A 282 1.94 -18.39 -15.53
C ILE A 282 3.31 -18.85 -16.06
N GLY A 283 3.31 -19.33 -17.30
CA GLY A 283 4.52 -19.83 -17.97
C GLY A 283 4.88 -21.28 -17.62
N GLY A 284 4.02 -21.98 -16.87
CA GLY A 284 4.09 -23.43 -16.64
C GLY A 284 3.36 -24.25 -17.69
#